data_AF-A0A364K2H2-F1
#
_entry.id   AF-A0A364K2H2-F1
#
_cell.length_a   1.000
_cell.length_b   1.000
_cell.length_c   1.000
_cell.angle_alpha   90.00
_cell.angle_beta   90.00
_cell.angle_gamma   90.00
#
_symmetry.space_group_name_H-M   'P 1'
#
loop_
_entity.id
_entity.type
_entity.pdbx_description
1 polymer ?
#
loop_
_entity_poly.entity_id
_entity_poly.type
_entity_poly.pdbx_seq_one_letter_code
_entity_poly.pdbx_strand_id
1 'polypeptide(L)'
;MVRREYFWFACEAFLVLMMIIVLKIWVFPFFISIWYPTDDVSSQMMMWTVLIISVITCFIYLGLGSSAKYTYGFSFLKAVCLFIIFHLPLFIPLAFLEKMKIDWLRLFGDFLFLFSVGDFIAFSLEWMILVYFLFFLAGRKVEVRDQKKTRAKLQNLLHQRQGE
;
A
#
# COMPACT_ATOMS: atom_id res chain seq x y z
N MET A 1 13.39 7.00 23.13
CA MET A 1 14.42 6.88 22.08
C MET A 1 13.83 6.08 20.92
N VAL A 2 13.37 6.76 19.87
CA VAL A 2 12.77 6.07 18.69
C VAL A 2 13.91 5.37 17.96
N ARG A 3 13.85 4.04 17.85
CA ARG A 3 14.86 3.31 17.03
C ARG A 3 14.74 3.77 15.59
N ARG A 4 15.89 4.02 14.96
CA ARG A 4 16.04 4.48 13.57
C ARG A 4 15.19 3.67 12.58
N GLU A 5 15.00 2.38 12.83
CA GLU A 5 14.17 1.45 12.08
C GLU A 5 12.70 1.91 11.92
N TYR A 6 12.07 2.45 12.97
CA TYR A 6 10.69 2.92 12.89
C TYR A 6 10.54 4.14 11.98
N PHE A 7 11.52 5.04 12.04
CA PHE A 7 11.54 6.22 11.18
C PHE A 7 11.72 5.84 9.71
N TRP A 8 12.65 4.94 9.41
CA TRP A 8 12.84 4.45 8.03
C TRP A 8 11.60 3.77 7.48
N PHE A 9 10.98 2.88 8.26
CA PHE A 9 9.74 2.23 7.83
C PHE A 9 8.62 3.25 7.57
N ALA A 10 8.44 4.24 8.46
CA ALA A 10 7.42 5.26 8.29
C ALA A 10 7.68 6.14 7.05
N CYS A 11 8.94 6.51 6.80
CA CYS A 11 9.34 7.24 5.61
C CYS A 11 9.12 6.42 4.34
N GLU A 12 9.47 5.14 4.34
CA GLU A 12 9.24 4.22 3.22
C GLU A 12 7.75 4.09 2.92
N ALA A 13 6.93 3.83 3.93
CA ALA A 13 5.48 3.74 3.80
C ALA A 13 4.87 5.04 3.26
N PHE A 14 5.28 6.19 3.83
CA PHE A 14 4.81 7.51 3.40
C PHE A 14 5.19 7.79 1.96
N LEU A 15 6.46 7.55 1.58
CA LEU A 15 6.95 7.79 0.23
C LEU A 15 6.22 6.92 -0.79
N VAL A 16 6.07 5.63 -0.53
CA VAL A 16 5.39 4.71 -1.45
C VAL A 16 3.93 5.13 -1.66
N LEU A 17 3.20 5.48 -0.60
CA LEU A 17 1.80 5.92 -0.71
C LEU A 17 1.68 7.28 -1.39
N MET A 18 2.58 8.23 -1.10
CA MET A 18 2.63 9.52 -1.80
C MET A 18 2.89 9.34 -3.30
N MET A 19 3.79 8.44 -3.69
CA MET A 19 4.07 8.15 -5.10
C MET A 19 2.83 7.61 -5.81
N ILE A 20 2.04 6.75 -5.17
CA ILE A 20 0.77 6.29 -5.74
C ILE A 20 -0.25 7.43 -5.87
N ILE A 21 -0.36 8.29 -4.86
CA ILE A 21 -1.26 9.46 -4.92
C ILE A 21 -0.87 10.37 -6.11
N VAL A 22 0.43 10.67 -6.27
CA VAL A 22 0.94 11.48 -7.38
C VAL A 22 0.67 10.80 -8.72
N LEU A 23 0.89 9.49 -8.81
CA LEU A 23 0.58 8.71 -10.01
C LEU A 23 -0.90 8.83 -10.38
N LYS A 24 -1.78 8.64 -9.41
CA LYS A 24 -3.25 8.67 -9.60
C LYS A 24 -3.77 10.06 -9.97
N ILE A 25 -3.35 11.09 -9.26
CA ILE A 25 -3.94 12.43 -9.37
C ILE A 25 -3.33 13.23 -10.52
N TRP A 26 -2.07 12.97 -10.86
CA TRP A 26 -1.33 13.82 -11.79
C TRP A 26 -0.79 13.04 -12.99
N VAL A 27 -0.01 11.98 -12.77
CA VAL A 27 0.71 11.31 -13.86
C VAL A 27 -0.26 10.63 -14.83
N PHE A 28 -1.15 9.77 -14.34
CA PHE A 28 -2.10 9.08 -15.22
C PHE A 28 -3.05 10.06 -15.94
N PRO A 29 -3.70 11.02 -15.26
CA PRO A 29 -4.52 12.03 -15.94
C PRO A 29 -3.78 12.80 -17.04
N PHE A 30 -2.52 13.14 -16.80
CA PHE A 30 -1.69 13.84 -17.78
C PHE A 30 -1.41 12.97 -19.01
N PHE A 31 -1.04 11.71 -18.85
CA PHE A 31 -0.79 10.83 -20.00
C PHE A 31 -2.08 10.48 -20.73
N ILE A 32 -3.19 10.27 -20.01
CA ILE A 32 -4.48 9.95 -20.61
C ILE A 32 -4.96 11.12 -21.48
N SER A 33 -4.82 12.37 -21.03
CA SER A 33 -5.28 13.54 -21.80
C SER A 33 -4.50 13.76 -23.10
N ILE A 34 -3.22 13.38 -23.15
CA ILE A 34 -2.40 13.51 -24.36
C ILE A 34 -2.68 12.36 -25.34
N TRP A 35 -2.85 11.13 -24.84
CA TRP A 35 -2.89 9.92 -25.67
C TRP A 35 -4.30 9.55 -26.12
N TYR A 36 -5.33 9.95 -25.35
CA TYR A 36 -6.73 9.65 -25.61
C TYR A 36 -7.54 10.95 -25.72
N PRO A 37 -7.48 11.65 -26.87
CA PRO A 37 -8.19 12.92 -27.06
C PRO A 37 -9.70 12.77 -27.20
N THR A 38 -10.21 11.55 -27.35
CA THR A 38 -11.66 11.25 -27.42
C THR A 38 -12.20 10.97 -26.03
N ASP A 39 -13.26 11.67 -25.64
CA ASP A 39 -13.83 11.65 -24.28
C ASP A 39 -14.22 10.24 -23.81
N ASP A 40 -14.83 9.42 -24.68
CA ASP A 40 -15.25 8.06 -24.33
C ASP A 40 -14.07 7.17 -23.93
N VAL A 41 -12.99 7.19 -24.71
CA VAL A 41 -11.81 6.36 -24.45
C VAL A 41 -11.04 6.88 -23.24
N SER A 42 -10.93 8.19 -23.07
CA SER A 42 -10.31 8.83 -21.91
C SER A 42 -11.03 8.44 -20.60
N SER A 43 -12.37 8.50 -20.60
CA SER A 43 -13.18 8.10 -19.44
C SER A 43 -12.98 6.62 -19.07
N GLN A 44 -12.89 5.75 -20.08
CA GLN A 44 -12.64 4.32 -19.87
C GLN A 44 -11.25 4.08 -19.28
N MET A 45 -10.22 4.77 -19.77
CA MET A 45 -8.86 4.66 -19.24
C MET A 45 -8.74 5.18 -17.81
N MET A 46 -9.51 6.23 -17.46
CA MET A 46 -9.61 6.70 -16.08
C MET A 46 -10.22 5.65 -15.16
N MET A 47 -11.29 4.98 -15.58
CA MET A 47 -11.89 3.87 -14.81
C MET A 47 -10.90 2.72 -14.57
N TRP A 48 -10.18 2.29 -15.62
CA TRP A 48 -9.13 1.26 -15.49
C TRP A 48 -8.02 1.70 -14.54
N THR A 49 -7.61 2.96 -14.61
CA THR A 49 -6.61 3.53 -13.70
C THR A 49 -7.06 3.42 -12.24
N VAL A 50 -8.30 3.76 -11.93
CA VAL A 50 -8.87 3.63 -10.58
C VAL A 50 -8.79 2.18 -10.08
N LEU A 51 -9.14 1.22 -10.93
CA LEU A 51 -9.08 -0.21 -10.60
C LEU A 51 -7.63 -0.64 -10.30
N ILE A 52 -6.70 -0.32 -11.19
CA ILE A 52 -5.28 -0.66 -11.05
C ILE A 52 -4.71 -0.04 -9.77
N ILE A 53 -4.95 1.24 -9.51
CA ILE A 53 -4.46 1.92 -8.31
C ILE A 53 -5.02 1.28 -7.03
N SER A 54 -6.30 0.90 -7.03
CA SER A 54 -6.93 0.27 -5.86
C SER A 54 -6.29 -1.09 -5.56
N VAL A 55 -6.07 -1.91 -6.58
CA VAL A 55 -5.39 -3.21 -6.46
C VAL A 55 -3.93 -3.03 -6.00
N ILE A 56 -3.19 -2.10 -6.62
CA ILE A 56 -1.81 -1.81 -6.23
C ILE A 56 -1.74 -1.32 -4.78
N THR A 57 -2.70 -0.50 -4.34
CA THR A 57 -2.77 -0.02 -2.95
C THR A 57 -2.92 -1.18 -1.97
N CYS A 58 -3.76 -2.19 -2.27
CA CYS A 58 -3.84 -3.41 -1.47
C CYS A 58 -2.50 -4.15 -1.40
N PHE A 59 -1.81 -4.29 -2.53
CA PHE A 59 -0.48 -4.92 -2.58
C PHE A 59 0.58 -4.13 -1.81
N ILE A 60 0.49 -2.80 -1.79
CA ILE A 60 1.39 -1.96 -0.98
C ILE A 60 1.18 -2.25 0.50
N TYR A 61 -0.06 -2.29 1.00
CA TYR A 61 -0.29 -2.62 2.40
C TYR A 61 0.15 -4.05 2.75
N LEU A 62 -0.06 -5.02 1.84
CA LEU A 62 0.51 -6.37 1.98
C LEU A 62 2.04 -6.32 2.07
N GLY A 63 2.69 -5.57 1.18
CA GLY A 63 4.14 -5.39 1.14
C GLY A 63 4.68 -4.73 2.41
N LEU A 64 4.04 -3.66 2.88
CA LEU A 64 4.38 -3.00 4.15
C LEU A 64 4.25 -3.94 5.34
N GLY A 65 3.21 -4.79 5.35
CA GLY A 65 3.04 -5.84 6.36
C GLY A 65 4.19 -6.84 6.34
N SER A 66 4.56 -7.32 5.15
CA SER A 66 5.69 -8.23 4.95
C SER A 66 7.01 -7.60 5.41
N SER A 67 7.33 -6.39 4.94
CA SER A 67 8.52 -5.63 5.32
C SER A 67 8.60 -5.39 6.83
N ALA A 68 7.48 -5.02 7.48
CA ALA A 68 7.45 -4.79 8.92
C ALA A 68 7.88 -6.03 9.72
N LYS A 69 7.58 -7.25 9.25
CA LYS A 69 7.97 -8.49 9.94
C LYS A 69 9.34 -9.00 9.50
N TYR A 70 9.60 -9.09 8.20
CA TYR A 70 10.77 -9.80 7.67
C TYR A 70 11.98 -8.90 7.40
N THR A 71 11.76 -7.60 7.12
CA THR A 71 12.84 -6.62 6.91
C THR A 71 13.21 -5.91 8.21
N TYR A 72 12.20 -5.40 8.93
CA TYR A 72 12.40 -4.60 10.14
C TYR A 72 12.25 -5.40 11.45
N GLY A 73 11.81 -6.66 11.39
CA GLY A 73 11.76 -7.54 12.57
C GLY A 73 10.75 -7.10 13.66
N PHE A 74 9.76 -6.27 13.33
CA PHE A 74 8.82 -5.76 14.33
C PHE A 74 7.93 -6.88 14.86
N SER A 75 7.78 -6.93 16.19
CA SER A 75 6.77 -7.79 16.83
C SER A 75 5.36 -7.36 16.42
N PHE A 76 4.38 -8.24 16.60
CA PHE A 76 2.99 -7.98 16.22
C PHE A 76 2.47 -6.66 16.84
N LEU A 77 2.62 -6.51 18.15
CA LEU A 77 2.16 -5.31 18.87
C LEU A 77 2.83 -4.04 18.35
N LYS A 78 4.15 -4.07 18.13
CA LYS A 78 4.89 -2.91 17.60
C LYS A 78 4.39 -2.50 16.22
N ALA A 79 4.13 -3.47 15.34
CA ALA A 79 3.63 -3.21 14.00
C ALA A 79 2.21 -2.64 14.01
N VAL A 80 1.32 -3.13 14.88
CA VAL A 80 -0.03 -2.59 15.06
C VAL A 80 0.03 -1.16 15.59
N CYS A 81 0.83 -0.89 16.62
CA CYS A 81 1.02 0.47 17.14
C CYS A 81 1.55 1.42 16.06
N LEU A 82 2.54 0.99 15.28
CA LEU A 82 3.11 1.79 14.21
C LEU A 82 2.09 2.08 13.10
N PHE A 83 1.28 1.09 12.72
CA PHE A 83 0.20 1.26 11.75
C PHE A 83 -0.82 2.30 12.24
N ILE A 84 -1.24 2.22 13.50
CA ILE A 84 -2.20 3.19 14.09
C ILE A 84 -1.59 4.59 14.11
N ILE A 85 -0.36 4.73 14.62
CA ILE A 85 0.35 6.02 14.71
C ILE A 85 0.52 6.64 13.32
N PHE A 86 0.81 5.83 12.30
CA PHE A 86 0.98 6.30 10.93
C PHE A 86 -0.31 6.90 10.35
N HIS A 87 -1.47 6.36 10.70
CA HIS A 87 -2.77 6.86 10.21
C HIS A 87 -3.39 7.93 11.11
N LEU A 88 -2.91 8.08 12.35
CA LEU A 88 -3.42 9.05 13.32
C LEU A 88 -3.49 10.50 12.78
N PRO A 89 -2.50 11.01 12.02
CA PRO A 89 -2.58 12.35 11.46
C PRO A 89 -3.79 12.60 10.56
N LEU A 90 -4.37 11.56 9.93
CA LEU A 90 -5.54 11.70 9.07
C LEU A 90 -6.83 12.05 9.82
N PHE A 91 -6.82 11.95 11.15
CA PHE A 91 -7.95 12.31 12.01
C PHE A 91 -7.86 13.73 12.59
N ILE A 92 -6.74 14.43 12.35
CA ILE A 92 -6.53 15.77 12.87
C ILE A 92 -7.20 16.79 11.93
N PRO A 93 -8.06 17.70 12.44
CA PRO A 93 -8.79 18.67 11.64
C PRO A 93 -7.91 19.87 11.25
N LEU A 94 -6.91 19.64 10.40
CA LEU A 94 -6.08 20.68 9.79
C LEU A 94 -6.32 20.68 8.27
N ALA A 95 -6.49 21.86 7.66
CA ALA A 95 -6.86 21.98 6.24
C ALA A 95 -5.96 21.17 5.28
N PHE A 96 -4.65 21.16 5.52
CA PHE A 96 -3.72 20.33 4.73
C PHE A 96 -3.96 18.82 4.93
N LEU A 97 -4.24 18.39 6.15
CA LEU A 97 -4.52 17.00 6.49
C LEU A 97 -5.91 16.56 6.01
N GLU A 98 -6.87 17.47 5.91
CA GLU A 98 -8.19 17.19 5.31
C GLU A 98 -8.06 16.87 3.82
N LYS A 99 -7.26 17.64 3.08
CA LYS A 99 -6.97 17.30 1.67
C LYS A 99 -6.31 15.93 1.57
N MET A 100 -5.28 15.70 2.38
CA MET A 100 -4.57 14.41 2.41
C MET A 100 -5.51 13.26 2.78
N LYS A 101 -6.44 13.46 3.72
CA LYS A 101 -7.49 12.51 4.12
C LYS A 101 -8.39 12.15 2.93
N ILE A 102 -8.84 13.14 2.17
CA ILE A 102 -9.67 12.92 0.98
C ILE A 102 -8.88 12.10 -0.06
N ASP A 103 -7.64 12.48 -0.35
CA ASP A 103 -6.80 11.77 -1.30
C ASP A 103 -6.55 10.32 -0.86
N TRP A 104 -6.33 10.09 0.44
CA TRP A 104 -6.15 8.75 1.03
C TRP A 104 -7.40 7.89 0.93
N LEU A 105 -8.56 8.47 1.25
CA LEU A 105 -9.86 7.81 1.16
C LEU A 105 -10.12 7.35 -0.28
N ARG A 106 -9.82 8.22 -1.24
CA ARG A 106 -10.06 7.96 -2.67
C ARG A 106 -9.16 6.88 -3.24
N LEU A 107 -8.00 6.57 -2.65
CA LEU A 107 -7.08 5.54 -3.18
C LEU A 107 -7.76 4.19 -3.42
N PHE A 108 -8.67 3.80 -2.52
CA PHE A 108 -9.49 2.60 -2.66
C PHE A 108 -11.00 2.93 -2.75
N GLY A 109 -11.44 4.04 -2.17
CA GLY A 109 -12.85 4.44 -2.19
C GLY A 109 -13.42 4.62 -3.59
N ASP A 110 -12.64 5.13 -4.54
CA ASP A 110 -13.10 5.34 -5.92
C ASP A 110 -13.44 4.02 -6.62
N PHE A 111 -12.75 2.92 -6.28
CA PHE A 111 -13.09 1.59 -6.79
C PHE A 111 -14.46 1.12 -6.30
N LEU A 112 -14.79 1.38 -5.03
CA LEU A 112 -16.09 0.98 -4.48
C LEU A 112 -17.24 1.84 -5.02
N PHE A 113 -16.96 3.11 -5.32
CA PHE A 113 -17.91 3.98 -6.01
C PHE A 113 -18.21 3.48 -7.43
N LEU A 114 -17.21 2.95 -8.13
CA LEU A 114 -17.37 2.42 -9.49
C LEU A 114 -18.35 1.24 -9.59
N PHE A 115 -18.55 0.50 -8.49
CA PHE A 115 -19.50 -0.62 -8.41
C PHE A 115 -20.81 -0.26 -7.69
N SER A 116 -21.09 1.04 -7.47
CA SER A 116 -22.29 1.53 -6.77
C SER A 116 -22.51 0.93 -5.38
N VAL A 117 -21.46 0.39 -4.76
CA VAL A 117 -21.51 -0.08 -3.36
C VAL A 117 -21.61 1.13 -2.41
N GLY A 118 -21.20 2.31 -2.91
CA GLY A 118 -21.22 3.62 -2.26
C GLY A 118 -22.54 3.99 -1.59
N ASP A 119 -23.66 3.60 -2.20
CA ASP A 119 -25.00 3.97 -1.74
C ASP A 119 -25.52 3.06 -0.62
N PHE A 120 -24.95 1.87 -0.46
CA PHE A 120 -25.38 0.87 0.53
C PHE A 120 -24.59 0.92 1.83
N ILE A 121 -23.37 1.44 1.82
CA ILE A 121 -22.47 1.48 2.98
C ILE A 121 -22.00 2.92 3.16
N ALA A 122 -22.22 3.49 4.35
CA ALA A 122 -21.67 4.81 4.70
C ALA A 122 -20.13 4.74 4.71
N PHE A 123 -19.51 5.05 3.57
CA PHE A 123 -18.07 4.97 3.40
C PHE A 123 -17.37 6.06 4.19
N SER A 124 -16.62 5.62 5.18
CA SER A 124 -15.86 6.48 6.08
C SER A 124 -14.38 6.11 6.08
N LEU A 125 -13.53 7.03 6.53
CA LEU A 125 -12.08 6.83 6.59
C LEU A 125 -11.73 5.62 7.47
N GLU A 126 -12.49 5.42 8.54
CA GLU A 126 -12.33 4.33 9.51
C GLU A 126 -12.47 2.96 8.83
N TRP A 127 -13.48 2.79 7.98
CA TRP A 127 -13.66 1.56 7.20
C TRP A 127 -12.50 1.30 6.25
N MET A 128 -12.01 2.33 5.56
CA MET A 128 -10.86 2.18 4.66
C MET A 128 -9.59 1.81 5.40
N ILE A 129 -9.31 2.46 6.54
CA ILE A 129 -8.16 2.13 7.39
C ILE A 129 -8.27 0.68 7.90
N LEU A 130 -9.46 0.21 8.23
CA LEU A 130 -9.68 -1.19 8.62
C LEU A 130 -9.37 -2.15 7.48
N VAL A 131 -9.80 -1.87 6.25
CA VAL A 131 -9.46 -2.70 5.08
C VAL A 131 -7.95 -2.72 4.87
N TYR A 132 -7.28 -1.56 4.89
CA TYR A 132 -5.83 -1.48 4.79
C TYR A 132 -5.11 -2.23 5.92
N PHE A 133 -5.67 -2.18 7.13
CA PHE A 133 -5.15 -2.93 8.27
C PHE A 133 -5.24 -4.44 8.05
N LEU A 134 -6.35 -4.94 7.49
CA LEU A 134 -6.50 -6.36 7.16
C LEU A 134 -5.45 -6.81 6.12
N PHE A 135 -5.23 -6.02 5.06
CA PHE A 135 -4.17 -6.28 4.09
C PHE A 135 -2.78 -6.23 4.74
N PHE A 136 -2.52 -5.26 5.61
CA PHE A 136 -1.26 -5.17 6.35
C PHE A 136 -1.03 -6.42 7.23
N LEU A 137 -2.03 -6.88 7.95
CA LEU A 137 -1.95 -8.10 8.78
C LEU A 137 -1.75 -9.36 7.93
N ALA A 138 -2.46 -9.47 6.80
CA ALA A 138 -2.26 -10.55 5.84
C ALA A 138 -0.82 -10.54 5.30
N GLY A 139 -0.29 -9.35 4.98
CA GLY A 139 1.07 -9.14 4.49
C GLY A 139 2.14 -9.65 5.44
N ARG A 140 1.94 -9.50 6.75
CA ARG A 140 2.84 -10.06 7.78
C ARG A 140 2.96 -11.58 7.72
N LYS A 141 2.02 -12.29 7.11
CA LYS A 141 2.10 -13.75 6.92
C LYS A 141 2.85 -14.13 5.64
N VAL A 142 3.04 -13.21 4.70
CA VAL A 142 3.65 -13.44 3.39
C VAL A 142 5.13 -13.08 3.43
N GLU A 143 6.02 -14.07 3.36
CA GLU A 143 7.46 -13.86 3.21
C GLU A 143 7.84 -13.90 1.73
N VAL A 144 8.40 -12.81 1.21
CA VAL A 144 8.99 -12.81 -0.13
C VAL A 144 10.43 -13.30 0.00
N ARG A 145 10.66 -14.59 -0.24
CA ARG A 145 12.00 -15.17 -0.19
C ARG A 145 12.75 -14.93 -1.49
N ASP A 146 13.88 -14.27 -1.38
CA ASP A 146 14.79 -14.04 -2.50
C ASP A 146 15.41 -15.39 -2.96
N GLN A 147 15.14 -15.80 -4.21
CA GLN A 147 15.52 -17.12 -4.72
C GLN A 147 17.04 -17.37 -4.65
N LYS A 148 17.85 -16.30 -4.69
CA LYS A 148 19.32 -16.38 -4.58
C LYS A 148 19.79 -16.95 -3.24
N LYS A 149 19.15 -16.56 -2.12
CA LYS A 149 19.49 -17.11 -0.78
C LYS A 149 19.09 -18.58 -0.67
N THR A 150 17.96 -18.96 -1.27
CA THR A 150 17.50 -20.35 -1.29
C THR A 150 18.45 -21.23 -2.11
N ARG A 151 18.91 -20.75 -3.28
CA ARG A 151 19.83 -21.48 -4.15
C ARG A 151 21.22 -21.64 -3.54
N ALA A 152 21.74 -20.60 -2.89
CA ALA A 152 23.02 -20.67 -2.16
C ALA A 152 22.95 -21.64 -0.96
N LYS A 153 21.83 -21.63 -0.21
CA LYS A 153 21.59 -22.59 0.87
C LYS A 153 21.50 -24.02 0.35
N LEU A 154 20.85 -24.23 -0.81
CA LEU A 154 20.77 -25.55 -1.45
C LEU A 154 22.15 -26.05 -1.92
N GLN A 155 22.95 -25.19 -2.54
CA GLN A 155 24.31 -25.54 -2.99
C GLN A 155 25.23 -25.90 -1.81
N ASN A 156 25.16 -25.17 -0.69
CA ASN A 156 25.93 -25.52 0.50
C ASN A 156 25.52 -26.88 1.09
N LEU A 157 24.23 -27.20 1.11
CA LEU A 157 23.73 -28.50 1.57
C LEU A 157 24.15 -29.66 0.64
N LEU A 158 24.22 -29.42 -0.67
CA LEU A 158 24.70 -30.40 -1.63
C LEU A 158 26.21 -30.65 -1.51
N HIS A 159 27.02 -29.60 -1.28
CA HIS A 159 28.46 -29.76 -1.04
C HIS A 159 28.76 -30.52 0.26
N GLN A 160 27.97 -30.30 1.33
CA GLN A 160 28.13 -31.07 2.58
C GLN A 160 27.84 -32.56 2.39
N ARG A 161 26.88 -32.93 1.55
CA ARG A 161 26.57 -34.34 1.24
C ARG A 161 27.56 -35.03 0.28
N GLN A 162 28.41 -34.28 -0.41
CA GLN A 162 29.43 -34.85 -1.30
C GLN A 162 30.78 -35.03 -0.62
N GLY A 163 30.94 -34.52 0.61
CA GLY A 163 32.15 -34.69 1.43
C GLY A 163 32.02 -35.75 2.54
N GLU A 164 30.85 -36.40 2.66
CA GLU A 164 30.60 -37.61 3.45
C GLU A 164 30.58 -38.83 2.54
#